data_AF-A0A7S3L9Y5-F1
#
_entry.id   AF-A0A7S3L9Y5-F1
#
_cell.length_a   1.000
_cell.length_b   1.000
_cell.length_c   1.000
_cell.angle_alpha   90.00
_cell.angle_beta   90.00
_cell.angle_gamma   90.00
#
_symmetry.space_group_name_H-M   'P 1'
#
loop_
_entity.id
_entity.type
_entity.pdbx_description
1 polymer ?
#
loop_
_entity_poly.entity_id
_entity_poly.type
_entity_poly.pdbx_seq_one_letter_code
_entity_poly.pdbx_strand_id
1 'polypeptide(L)'
;MTDAAVEEPEPTTSPSVIRPDRKVIFINLTILDASSLIDKKLSTKLKGVPKPLANMATKAATTMATPERVAQLLAQEMPQKLVEKMAAKGMTAAAELGFVQGPYVVVQLQIQSVDPAALVEAQTKDVYDEDGELDESATLQPDMATKILSWMEWFLQMIGIERQRSLQDEFLPKLIQSKMETMMGEVMAEKLDSKGLQAISKVLPEEKQARYFHSTLRELREAKEAMRPKVKIAAAMAEARSGVQARAAGVREGVKSKMANVKPPKLPFFGGKKAGEKLA
;
A
#
# COMPACT_ATOMS: atom_id res chain seq x y z
N MET A 1 39.90 29.38 26.45
CA MET A 1 38.52 29.09 26.89
C MET A 1 37.85 28.42 25.71
N THR A 2 37.80 27.10 25.73
CA THR A 2 37.19 26.27 24.69
C THR A 2 35.84 25.83 25.22
N ASP A 3 34.76 26.29 24.61
CA ASP A 3 33.41 25.78 24.87
C ASP A 3 33.40 24.27 24.62
N ALA A 4 33.20 23.51 25.68
CA ALA A 4 32.97 22.09 25.58
C ALA A 4 31.58 21.89 24.98
N ALA A 5 31.54 21.46 23.72
CA ALA A 5 30.31 21.01 23.10
C ALA A 5 29.70 19.92 23.97
N VAL A 6 28.55 20.22 24.57
CA VAL A 6 27.70 19.23 25.23
C VAL A 6 27.20 18.33 24.10
N GLU A 7 27.85 17.18 23.92
CA GLU A 7 27.30 16.11 23.07
C GLU A 7 25.94 15.73 23.63
N GLU A 8 24.87 16.10 22.92
CA GLU A 8 23.55 15.58 23.21
C GLU A 8 23.61 14.05 23.12
N PRO A 9 23.14 13.32 24.13
CA PRO A 9 23.20 11.87 24.12
C PRO A 9 22.39 11.36 22.92
N GLU A 10 23.08 10.75 21.96
CA GLU A 10 22.48 10.02 20.85
C GLU A 10 21.39 9.10 21.42
N PRO A 11 20.12 9.25 20.99
CA PRO A 11 19.01 8.50 21.54
C PRO A 11 19.29 7.02 21.30
N THR A 12 19.71 6.34 22.37
CA THR A 12 20.10 4.94 22.32
C THR A 12 18.83 4.13 22.12
N THR A 13 18.44 3.97 20.86
CA THR A 13 17.17 3.38 20.45
C THR A 13 17.29 1.88 20.62
N SER A 14 17.14 1.43 21.88
CA SER A 14 17.07 0.02 22.20
C SER A 14 15.93 -0.60 21.38
N PRO A 15 16.13 -1.78 20.77
CA PRO A 15 15.08 -2.42 19.98
C PRO A 15 13.83 -2.54 20.85
N SER A 16 12.72 -1.98 20.38
CA SER A 16 11.48 -1.92 21.14
C SER A 16 10.84 -3.32 21.15
N VAL A 17 11.16 -4.10 22.19
CA VAL A 17 10.64 -5.46 22.35
C VAL A 17 9.22 -5.41 22.91
N ILE A 18 8.31 -6.17 22.30
CA ILE A 18 6.94 -6.37 22.82
C ILE A 18 7.03 -7.19 24.11
N ARG A 19 6.41 -6.70 25.17
CA ARG A 19 6.39 -7.36 26.47
C ARG A 19 5.13 -8.23 26.63
N PRO A 20 5.23 -9.47 27.13
CA PRO A 20 4.10 -10.39 27.20
C PRO A 20 3.08 -10.04 28.30
N ASP A 21 3.45 -9.20 29.26
CA ASP A 21 2.61 -8.76 30.38
C ASP A 21 1.65 -7.60 30.02
N ARG A 22 1.75 -7.09 28.80
CA ARG A 22 1.07 -5.87 28.37
C ARG A 22 0.18 -6.12 27.17
N LYS A 23 -0.91 -5.36 27.11
CA LYS A 23 -1.90 -5.49 26.05
C LYS A 23 -1.32 -5.07 24.70
N VAL A 24 -1.63 -5.85 23.68
CA VAL A 24 -1.24 -5.61 22.29
C VAL A 24 -2.47 -5.30 21.46
N ILE A 25 -2.35 -4.38 20.51
CA ILE A 25 -3.32 -4.19 19.43
C ILE A 25 -2.75 -4.70 18.12
N PHE A 26 -3.64 -5.21 17.29
CA PHE A 26 -3.31 -5.77 15.99
C PHE A 26 -3.89 -4.88 14.91
N ILE A 27 -3.01 -4.41 14.03
CA ILE A 27 -3.36 -3.64 12.84
C ILE A 27 -3.41 -4.61 11.68
N ASN A 28 -4.62 -4.91 11.23
CA ASN A 28 -4.87 -5.81 10.12
C ASN A 28 -5.09 -4.99 8.86
N LEU A 29 -4.30 -5.28 7.84
CA LEU A 29 -4.33 -4.57 6.56
C LEU A 29 -4.49 -5.57 5.43
N THR A 30 -5.50 -5.38 4.60
CA THR A 30 -5.72 -6.14 3.38
C THR A 30 -5.64 -5.21 2.19
N ILE A 31 -4.60 -5.37 1.36
CA ILE A 31 -4.42 -4.58 0.14
C ILE A 31 -5.29 -5.17 -0.98
N LEU A 32 -6.29 -4.42 -1.42
CA LEU A 32 -7.19 -4.85 -2.50
C LEU A 32 -6.63 -4.48 -3.86
N ASP A 33 -6.22 -3.22 -4.02
CA ASP A 33 -5.67 -2.68 -5.26
C ASP A 33 -4.61 -1.62 -5.00
N ALA A 34 -3.57 -1.64 -5.82
CA ALA A 34 -2.48 -0.67 -5.81
C ALA A 34 -2.25 -0.01 -7.17
N SER A 35 -3.12 -0.25 -8.15
CA SER A 35 -2.97 0.20 -9.53
C SER A 35 -2.81 1.73 -9.63
N SER A 36 -3.60 2.50 -8.88
CA SER A 36 -3.53 3.97 -8.95
C SER A 36 -2.24 4.54 -8.34
N LEU A 37 -1.70 3.95 -7.27
CA LEU A 37 -0.36 4.29 -6.76
C LEU A 37 0.72 4.04 -7.82
N ILE A 38 0.62 2.93 -8.54
CA ILE A 38 1.59 2.54 -9.57
C ILE A 38 1.53 3.52 -10.74
N ASP A 39 0.34 3.85 -11.22
CA ASP A 39 0.16 4.80 -12.31
C ASP A 39 0.69 6.19 -11.96
N LYS A 40 0.47 6.66 -10.72
CA LYS A 40 1.05 7.92 -10.21
C LYS A 40 2.59 7.89 -10.18
N LYS A 41 3.18 6.79 -9.72
CA LYS A 41 4.65 6.63 -9.67
C LYS A 41 5.27 6.47 -11.05
N LEU A 42 4.61 5.74 -11.95
CA LEU A 42 5.08 5.51 -13.32
C LEU A 42 4.96 6.76 -14.18
N SER A 43 3.83 7.47 -14.14
CA SER A 43 3.67 8.71 -14.89
C SER A 43 4.72 9.76 -14.52
N THR A 44 5.11 9.83 -13.25
CA THR A 44 6.19 10.71 -12.79
C THR A 44 7.57 10.26 -13.27
N LYS A 45 7.89 8.96 -13.18
CA LYS A 45 9.20 8.41 -13.60
C LYS A 45 9.39 8.32 -15.12
N LEU A 46 8.30 8.27 -15.89
CA LEU A 46 8.33 8.14 -17.34
C LEU A 46 8.23 9.50 -18.07
N LYS A 47 8.22 10.62 -17.35
CA LYS A 47 8.31 11.96 -17.97
C LYS A 47 9.63 12.04 -18.76
N GLY A 48 9.52 12.18 -20.08
CA GLY A 48 10.66 12.27 -20.99
C GLY A 48 11.14 10.95 -21.61
N VAL A 49 10.54 9.81 -21.27
CA VAL A 49 10.89 8.51 -21.88
C VAL A 49 10.13 8.32 -23.21
N PRO A 50 10.79 7.88 -24.30
CA PRO A 50 10.11 7.58 -25.55
C PRO A 50 8.98 6.54 -25.37
N LYS A 51 7.83 6.77 -26.02
CA LYS A 51 6.63 5.90 -25.96
C LYS A 51 6.89 4.39 -26.04
N PRO A 52 7.73 3.85 -26.95
CA PRO A 52 7.95 2.40 -27.01
C PRO A 52 8.63 1.85 -25.76
N LEU A 53 9.59 2.59 -25.18
CA LEU A 53 10.26 2.21 -23.94
C LEU A 53 9.34 2.37 -22.73
N ALA A 54 8.55 3.43 -22.70
CA ALA A 54 7.55 3.66 -21.64
C ALA A 54 6.56 2.49 -21.56
N ASN A 55 6.03 2.02 -22.71
CA ASN A 55 5.11 0.88 -22.75
C ASN A 55 5.74 -0.42 -22.22
N MET A 56 7.03 -0.65 -22.47
CA MET A 56 7.74 -1.82 -21.97
C MET A 56 8.00 -1.72 -20.46
N ALA A 57 8.42 -0.54 -19.98
CA ALA A 57 8.62 -0.27 -18.56
C ALA A 57 7.32 -0.40 -17.76
N THR A 58 6.20 0.11 -18.28
CA THR A 58 4.88 -0.02 -17.65
C THR A 58 4.48 -1.48 -17.49
N LYS A 59 4.66 -2.32 -18.53
CA LYS A 59 4.38 -3.76 -18.43
C LYS A 59 5.22 -4.46 -17.37
N ALA A 60 6.52 -4.17 -17.32
CA ALA A 60 7.39 -4.76 -16.31
C ALA A 60 6.98 -4.32 -14.89
N ALA A 61 6.70 -3.03 -14.72
CA ALA A 61 6.30 -2.46 -13.43
C ALA A 61 4.96 -2.98 -12.92
N THR A 62 3.94 -3.12 -13.77
CA THR A 62 2.65 -3.69 -13.38
C THR A 62 2.77 -5.16 -12.99
N THR A 63 3.73 -5.89 -13.56
CA THR A 63 4.00 -7.28 -13.16
C THR A 63 4.66 -7.37 -11.79
N MET A 64 5.48 -6.38 -11.40
CA MET A 64 6.18 -6.37 -10.11
C MET A 64 5.36 -5.76 -8.98
N ALA A 65 4.43 -4.87 -9.31
CA ALA A 65 3.64 -4.14 -8.33
C ALA A 65 2.32 -4.84 -8.01
N THR A 66 2.43 -6.12 -7.64
CA THR A 66 1.28 -6.88 -7.14
C THR A 66 0.89 -6.38 -5.75
N PRO A 67 -0.39 -6.54 -5.34
CA PRO A 67 -0.82 -6.25 -3.97
C PRO A 67 0.04 -6.97 -2.92
N GLU A 68 0.51 -8.17 -3.23
CA GLU A 68 1.39 -8.97 -2.38
C GLU A 68 2.75 -8.29 -2.15
N ARG A 69 3.32 -7.65 -3.19
CA ARG A 69 4.59 -6.92 -3.06
C ARG A 69 4.42 -5.62 -2.28
N VAL A 70 3.30 -4.92 -2.48
CA VAL A 70 2.98 -3.71 -1.70
C VAL A 70 2.78 -4.06 -0.22
N ALA A 71 2.05 -5.14 0.07
CA ALA A 71 1.88 -5.66 1.42
C ALA A 71 3.23 -5.97 2.08
N GLN A 72 4.16 -6.63 1.38
CA GLN A 72 5.51 -6.89 1.90
C GLN A 72 6.30 -5.62 2.22
N LEU A 73 6.25 -4.61 1.35
CA LEU A 73 6.94 -3.34 1.58
C LEU A 73 6.34 -2.59 2.77
N LEU A 74 5.01 -2.54 2.86
CA LEU A 74 4.31 -1.96 4.00
C LEU A 74 4.66 -2.70 5.30
N ALA A 75 4.71 -4.03 5.27
CA ALA A 75 5.07 -4.85 6.43
C ALA A 75 6.47 -4.55 6.98
N GLN A 76 7.42 -4.19 6.12
CA GLN A 76 8.79 -3.84 6.52
C GLN A 76 8.89 -2.42 7.10
N GLU A 77 8.23 -1.45 6.47
CA GLU A 77 8.36 -0.03 6.87
C GLU A 77 7.39 0.38 7.99
N MET A 78 6.24 -0.27 8.08
CA MET A 78 5.15 0.19 8.94
C MET A 78 5.47 0.10 10.43
N PRO A 79 6.07 -0.97 10.98
CA PRO A 79 6.37 -1.03 12.41
C PRO A 79 7.27 0.14 12.85
N GLN A 80 8.34 0.41 12.11
CA GLN A 80 9.26 1.51 12.39
C GLN A 80 8.55 2.87 12.33
N LYS A 81 7.83 3.14 11.24
CA LYS A 81 7.10 4.41 11.06
C LYS A 81 6.03 4.64 12.12
N LEU A 82 5.40 3.57 12.61
CA LEU A 82 4.44 3.66 13.71
C LEU A 82 5.13 4.07 15.01
N VAL A 83 6.26 3.45 15.35
CA VAL A 83 7.02 3.80 16.55
C VAL A 83 7.50 5.25 16.48
N GLU A 84 8.07 5.68 15.37
CA GLU A 84 8.51 7.07 15.15
C GLU A 84 7.35 8.07 15.30
N LYS A 85 6.20 7.80 14.66
CA LYS A 85 5.01 8.64 14.75
C LYS A 85 4.44 8.71 16.17
N MET A 86 4.51 7.61 16.94
CA MET A 86 4.07 7.58 18.33
C MET A 86 5.03 8.35 19.23
N ALA A 87 6.34 8.17 19.03
CA ALA A 87 7.37 8.90 19.78
C ALA A 87 7.25 10.41 19.59
N ALA A 88 7.03 10.87 18.36
CA ALA A 88 6.78 12.27 18.05
C ALA A 88 5.52 12.84 18.73
N LYS A 89 4.62 11.98 19.21
CA LYS A 89 3.41 12.36 19.96
C LYS A 89 3.54 12.08 21.46
N GLY A 90 4.76 11.91 21.98
CA GLY A 90 4.99 11.65 23.41
C GLY A 90 4.61 10.24 23.85
N MET A 91 4.49 9.26 22.94
CA MET A 91 4.19 7.87 23.27
C MET A 91 5.39 6.98 22.97
N THR A 92 5.82 6.21 23.97
CA THR A 92 6.77 5.12 23.73
C THR A 92 5.99 3.88 23.34
N ALA A 93 6.25 3.35 22.14
CA ALA A 93 5.59 2.17 21.62
C ALA A 93 6.59 1.14 21.08
N ALA A 94 6.20 -0.13 21.11
CA ALA A 94 6.85 -1.21 20.38
C ALA A 94 5.92 -1.67 19.27
N ALA A 95 6.48 -1.89 18.07
CA ALA A 95 5.73 -2.44 16.96
C ALA A 95 6.53 -3.53 16.28
N GLU A 96 5.87 -4.64 15.96
CA GLU A 96 6.50 -5.79 15.30
C GLU A 96 5.61 -6.32 14.19
N LEU A 97 6.23 -6.89 13.16
CA LEU A 97 5.52 -7.60 12.12
C LEU A 97 5.05 -8.96 12.64
N GLY A 98 3.75 -9.12 12.85
CA GLY A 98 3.18 -10.37 13.34
C GLY A 98 2.97 -11.40 12.23
N PHE A 99 2.50 -10.97 11.05
CA PHE A 99 2.17 -11.89 9.97
C PHE A 99 2.10 -11.21 8.60
N VAL A 100 2.51 -11.93 7.54
CA VAL A 100 2.31 -11.53 6.13
C VAL A 100 1.94 -12.75 5.30
N GLN A 101 0.82 -12.69 4.58
CA GLN A 101 0.47 -13.69 3.57
C GLN A 101 -0.27 -13.06 2.39
N GLY A 102 0.39 -13.03 1.24
CA GLY A 102 -0.17 -12.41 0.03
C GLY A 102 -0.46 -10.92 0.27
N PRO A 103 -1.69 -10.43 0.00
CA PRO A 103 -2.07 -9.02 0.22
C PRO A 103 -2.38 -8.66 1.67
N TYR A 104 -2.27 -9.61 2.61
CA TYR A 104 -2.70 -9.43 4.00
C TYR A 104 -1.50 -9.30 4.94
N VAL A 105 -1.53 -8.28 5.79
CA VAL A 105 -0.49 -7.91 6.74
C VAL A 105 -1.11 -7.73 8.12
N VAL A 106 -0.42 -8.22 9.15
CA VAL A 106 -0.76 -7.98 10.55
C VAL A 106 0.46 -7.39 11.25
N VAL A 107 0.30 -6.18 11.79
CA VAL A 107 1.30 -5.52 12.63
C VAL A 107 0.82 -5.56 14.08
N GLN A 108 1.69 -5.99 14.98
CA GLN A 108 1.48 -5.91 16.42
C GLN A 108 1.98 -4.57 16.91
N LEU A 109 1.19 -3.86 17.71
CA LEU A 109 1.55 -2.57 18.30
C LEU A 109 1.22 -2.60 19.79
N GLN A 110 2.18 -2.20 20.61
CA GLN A 110 2.07 -2.15 22.05
C GLN A 110 2.54 -0.78 22.56
N ILE A 111 1.66 -0.09 23.28
CA ILE A 111 2.02 1.17 23.94
C ILE A 111 2.71 0.81 25.26
N GLN A 112 3.93 1.31 25.45
CA GLN A 112 4.71 1.07 26.66
C GLN A 112 4.51 2.18 27.69
N SER A 113 4.57 3.44 27.27
CA SER A 113 4.35 4.57 28.16
C SER A 113 3.84 5.76 27.36
N VAL A 114 3.19 6.67 28.06
CA VAL A 114 2.66 7.91 27.49
C VAL A 114 3.16 9.04 28.37
N ASP A 115 3.93 9.94 27.78
CA ASP A 115 4.34 11.18 28.43
C ASP A 115 3.29 12.25 28.12
N PRO A 116 2.45 12.63 29.10
CA PRO A 116 1.42 13.63 28.89
C PRO A 116 2.01 15.03 28.63
N ALA A 117 3.22 15.35 29.12
CA ALA A 117 3.84 16.64 28.88
C ALA A 117 4.27 16.74 27.41
N ALA A 118 4.98 15.72 26.90
CA ALA A 118 5.35 15.65 25.50
C ALA A 118 4.12 15.55 24.57
N LEU A 119 3.04 14.92 25.03
CA LEU A 119 1.79 14.86 24.27
C LEU A 119 1.12 16.23 24.14
N VAL A 120 1.18 17.07 25.18
CA VAL A 120 0.72 18.48 25.12
C VAL A 120 1.68 19.33 24.29
N GLU A 121 3.00 19.15 24.41
CA GLU A 121 3.97 19.89 23.58
C GLU A 121 3.85 19.55 22.09
N ALA A 122 3.57 18.28 21.76
CA ALA A 122 3.30 17.88 20.39
C ALA A 122 2.06 18.57 19.81
N GLN A 123 1.11 19.02 20.64
CA GLN A 123 -0.06 19.81 20.20
C GLN A 123 0.33 21.21 19.75
N THR A 124 1.27 21.84 20.45
CA THR A 124 1.64 23.24 20.17
C THR A 124 2.54 23.33 18.95
N LYS A 125 3.37 22.32 18.68
CA LYS A 125 4.27 22.31 17.50
C LYS A 125 3.55 22.06 16.17
N ASP A 126 2.51 21.22 16.11
CA ASP A 126 1.78 20.99 14.84
C ASP A 126 1.04 22.26 14.34
N VAL A 127 0.94 23.30 15.16
CA VAL A 127 0.24 24.57 14.84
C VAL A 127 1.19 25.62 14.24
N TYR A 128 2.50 25.46 14.43
CA TYR A 128 3.50 26.43 13.98
C TYR A 128 4.66 25.69 13.30
N ASP A 129 4.80 25.83 11.99
CA ASP A 129 6.01 25.39 11.29
C ASP A 129 7.23 26.22 11.73
N GLU A 130 8.45 25.66 11.59
CA GLU A 130 9.73 26.26 12.05
C GLU A 130 9.98 27.68 11.53
N ASP A 131 9.24 28.09 10.51
CA ASP A 131 9.38 29.35 9.79
C ASP A 131 8.43 30.44 10.34
N GLY A 132 7.49 30.09 11.21
CA GLY A 132 6.47 31.00 11.74
C GLY A 132 5.42 31.47 10.70
N GLU A 133 5.49 30.96 9.46
CA GLU A 133 4.43 31.15 8.46
C GLU A 133 3.30 30.14 8.68
N LEU A 134 2.06 30.64 8.66
CA LEU A 134 0.85 29.83 8.65
C LEU A 134 0.75 29.13 7.29
N ASP A 135 1.02 27.82 7.22
CA ASP A 135 0.88 27.06 5.98
C ASP A 135 -0.61 26.95 5.57
N GLU A 136 -1.07 27.91 4.76
CA GLU A 136 -2.40 27.91 4.17
C GLU A 136 -2.64 26.72 3.22
N SER A 137 -1.58 25.99 2.80
CA SER A 137 -1.72 24.78 1.99
C SER A 137 -2.00 23.51 2.81
N ALA A 138 -1.85 23.58 4.14
CA ALA A 138 -2.39 22.61 5.09
C ALA A 138 -3.91 22.77 5.32
N THR A 139 -4.62 23.45 4.42
CA THR A 139 -6.07 23.49 4.45
C THR A 139 -6.67 22.12 4.11
N LEU A 140 -7.42 21.61 5.10
CA LEU A 140 -8.46 20.59 5.01
C LEU A 140 -7.97 19.13 5.08
N GLN A 141 -7.44 18.75 6.23
CA GLN A 141 -8.04 17.67 7.01
C GLN A 141 -7.66 17.85 8.48
N PRO A 142 -8.62 17.88 9.43
CA PRO A 142 -8.29 17.94 10.85
C PRO A 142 -7.41 16.75 11.19
N ASP A 143 -6.13 17.02 11.47
CA ASP A 143 -5.13 15.99 11.69
C ASP A 143 -5.62 15.05 12.80
N MET A 144 -5.38 13.75 12.62
CA MET A 144 -5.65 12.69 13.61
C MET A 144 -5.19 13.13 15.01
N ALA A 145 -4.06 13.84 15.05
CA ALA A 145 -3.53 14.51 16.22
C ALA A 145 -4.63 15.36 16.88
N THR A 146 -5.17 16.38 16.22
CA THR A 146 -6.14 17.31 16.82
C THR A 146 -7.38 16.64 17.45
N LYS A 147 -7.97 15.60 16.83
CA LYS A 147 -9.14 14.89 17.38
C LYS A 147 -8.79 13.99 18.57
N ILE A 148 -7.68 13.25 18.49
CA ILE A 148 -7.19 12.44 19.60
C ILE A 148 -6.84 13.35 20.77
N LEU A 149 -6.20 14.47 20.46
CA LEU A 149 -5.64 15.42 21.41
C LEU A 149 -6.74 16.25 22.09
N SER A 150 -7.76 16.74 21.37
CA SER A 150 -8.87 17.47 22.01
C SER A 150 -9.65 16.58 22.99
N TRP A 151 -9.82 15.29 22.65
CA TRP A 151 -10.45 14.34 23.54
C TRP A 151 -9.55 13.96 24.73
N MET A 152 -8.24 13.81 24.52
CA MET A 152 -7.27 13.55 25.60
C MET A 152 -7.15 14.75 26.55
N GLU A 153 -7.13 15.97 26.04
CA GLU A 153 -7.07 17.18 26.85
C GLU A 153 -8.33 17.32 27.71
N TRP A 154 -9.51 17.12 27.12
CA TRP A 154 -10.77 17.07 27.87
C TRP A 154 -10.75 15.97 28.94
N PHE A 155 -10.20 14.79 28.63
CA PHE A 155 -10.10 13.67 29.57
C PHE A 155 -9.11 13.95 30.71
N LEU A 156 -7.96 14.56 30.40
CA LEU A 156 -6.94 14.93 31.39
C LEU A 156 -7.44 16.05 32.32
N GLN A 157 -8.17 17.04 31.79
CA GLN A 157 -8.81 18.08 32.59
C GLN A 157 -9.87 17.51 33.54
N MET A 158 -10.62 16.50 33.10
CA MET A 158 -11.64 15.81 33.92
C MET A 158 -11.07 15.05 35.13
N ILE A 159 -9.80 14.65 35.09
CA ILE A 159 -9.24 13.70 36.06
C ILE A 159 -8.63 14.35 37.31
N GLY A 160 -8.23 15.62 37.24
CA GLY A 160 -7.57 16.30 38.36
C GLY A 160 -6.15 15.78 38.65
N ILE A 161 -5.28 16.69 39.06
CA ILE A 161 -3.82 16.47 39.21
C ILE A 161 -3.49 15.38 40.27
N GLU A 162 -4.36 15.20 41.26
CA GLU A 162 -4.08 14.35 42.43
C GLU A 162 -4.14 12.84 42.14
N ARG A 163 -4.79 12.40 41.05
CA ARG A 163 -4.85 10.96 40.66
C ARG A 163 -4.00 10.61 39.45
N GLN A 164 -3.22 11.56 38.96
CA GLN A 164 -2.55 11.49 37.66
C GLN A 164 -1.60 10.30 37.54
N ARG A 165 -0.82 9.97 38.58
CA ARG A 165 0.12 8.83 38.55
C ARG A 165 -0.56 7.47 38.38
N SER A 166 -1.57 7.16 39.19
CA SER A 166 -2.26 5.85 39.08
C SER A 166 -3.01 5.70 37.75
N LEU A 167 -3.53 6.81 37.22
CA LEU A 167 -4.25 6.82 35.95
C LEU A 167 -3.31 6.75 34.76
N GLN A 168 -2.11 7.35 34.85
CA GLN A 168 -1.06 7.26 33.82
C GLN A 168 -0.61 5.83 33.58
N ASP A 169 -0.36 5.06 34.64
CA ASP A 169 0.25 3.74 34.49
C ASP A 169 -0.78 2.65 34.12
N GLU A 170 -1.99 2.69 34.68
CA GLU A 170 -2.96 1.59 34.51
C GLU A 170 -4.13 1.89 33.58
N PHE A 171 -4.60 3.14 33.53
CA PHE A 171 -5.87 3.49 32.89
C PHE A 171 -5.67 4.12 31.52
N LEU A 172 -4.71 5.05 31.39
CA LEU A 172 -4.38 5.73 30.15
C LEU A 172 -4.06 4.75 29.02
N PRO A 173 -3.19 3.73 29.22
CA PRO A 173 -2.86 2.80 28.15
C PRO A 173 -4.09 2.05 27.63
N LYS A 174 -4.97 1.59 28.54
CA LYS A 174 -6.21 0.88 28.18
C LYS A 174 -7.18 1.78 27.41
N LEU A 175 -7.29 3.03 27.83
CA LEU A 175 -8.20 3.98 27.22
C LEU A 175 -7.71 4.44 25.84
N ILE A 176 -6.42 4.75 25.71
CA ILE A 176 -5.78 5.08 24.43
C ILE A 176 -5.90 3.89 23.49
N GLN A 177 -5.67 2.67 23.97
CA GLN A 177 -5.81 1.46 23.17
C GLN A 177 -7.21 1.33 22.55
N SER A 178 -8.26 1.45 23.37
CA SER A 178 -9.66 1.39 22.93
C SER A 178 -9.99 2.49 21.91
N LYS A 179 -9.47 3.70 22.11
CA LYS A 179 -9.69 4.83 21.20
C LYS A 179 -8.89 4.72 19.91
N MET A 180 -7.68 4.19 19.97
CA MET A 180 -6.84 3.91 18.81
C MET A 180 -7.48 2.88 17.89
N GLU A 181 -8.20 1.88 18.42
CA GLU A 181 -8.92 0.92 17.57
C GLU A 181 -9.86 1.60 16.57
N THR A 182 -10.59 2.62 17.04
CA THR A 182 -11.55 3.34 16.20
C THR A 182 -10.83 4.32 15.27
N MET A 183 -9.99 5.19 15.84
CA MET A 183 -9.39 6.29 15.09
C MET A 183 -8.28 5.85 14.13
N MET A 184 -7.45 4.89 14.53
CA MET A 184 -6.37 4.43 13.67
C MET A 184 -6.90 3.63 12.47
N GLY A 185 -8.06 2.96 12.61
CA GLY A 185 -8.75 2.32 11.48
C GLY A 185 -9.18 3.33 10.41
N GLU A 186 -9.90 4.38 10.81
CA GLU A 186 -10.37 5.45 9.93
C GLU A 186 -9.21 6.16 9.22
N VAL A 187 -8.18 6.53 9.98
CA VAL A 187 -7.08 7.30 9.41
C VAL A 187 -6.14 6.46 8.57
N MET A 188 -5.94 5.18 8.90
CA MET A 188 -5.19 4.31 7.99
C MET A 188 -5.95 4.12 6.68
N ALA A 189 -7.28 4.01 6.70
CA ALA A 189 -8.06 3.96 5.47
C ALA A 189 -7.87 5.24 4.63
N GLU A 190 -7.98 6.42 5.25
CA GLU A 190 -7.78 7.72 4.58
C GLU A 190 -6.34 7.92 4.06
N LYS A 191 -5.32 7.53 4.85
CA LYS A 191 -3.90 7.61 4.45
C LYS A 191 -3.55 6.64 3.33
N LEU A 192 -4.21 5.49 3.26
CA LEU A 192 -4.00 4.54 2.16
C LEU A 192 -4.72 5.04 0.91
N ASP A 193 -5.94 5.56 1.05
CA ASP A 193 -6.70 6.11 -0.07
C ASP A 193 -6.03 7.34 -0.70
N SER A 194 -5.52 8.28 0.12
CA SER A 194 -4.75 9.43 -0.38
C SER A 194 -3.48 9.03 -1.14
N LYS A 195 -2.87 7.89 -0.78
CA LYS A 195 -1.75 7.28 -1.51
C LYS A 195 -2.18 6.54 -2.77
N GLY A 196 -3.48 6.40 -3.04
CA GLY A 196 -3.98 5.58 -4.15
C GLY A 196 -3.84 4.07 -3.88
N LEU A 197 -4.00 3.67 -2.62
CA LEU A 197 -4.07 2.27 -2.21
C LEU A 197 -5.48 1.97 -1.72
N GLN A 198 -6.19 1.09 -2.44
CA GLN A 198 -7.44 0.55 -1.93
C GLN A 198 -7.11 -0.55 -0.94
N ALA A 199 -7.36 -0.31 0.34
CA ALA A 199 -7.04 -1.23 1.41
C ALA A 199 -8.12 -1.24 2.49
N ILE A 200 -8.34 -2.41 3.09
CA ILE A 200 -9.17 -2.55 4.28
C ILE A 200 -8.25 -2.50 5.48
N SER A 201 -8.46 -1.53 6.37
CA SER A 201 -7.76 -1.43 7.64
C SER A 201 -8.71 -1.76 8.80
N LYS A 202 -8.28 -2.66 9.68
CA LYS A 202 -9.00 -3.06 10.89
C LYS A 202 -8.02 -3.15 12.05
N VAL A 203 -8.23 -2.31 13.06
CA VAL A 203 -7.46 -2.38 14.31
C VAL A 203 -8.30 -3.15 15.33
N LEU A 204 -7.70 -4.17 15.94
CA LEU A 204 -8.39 -5.09 16.82
C LEU A 204 -7.59 -5.35 18.09
N PRO A 205 -8.25 -5.60 19.23
CA PRO A 205 -7.60 -6.09 20.42
C PRO A 205 -7.29 -7.59 20.27
N GLU A 206 -6.40 -8.08 21.13
CA GLU A 206 -5.93 -9.47 21.13
C GLU A 206 -7.06 -10.50 21.15
N GLU A 207 -8.12 -10.28 21.93
CA GLU A 207 -9.20 -11.26 22.10
C GLU A 207 -10.04 -11.46 20.83
N LYS A 208 -10.07 -10.45 19.95
CA LYS A 208 -10.81 -10.49 18.67
C LYS A 208 -9.92 -10.88 17.49
N GLN A 209 -8.60 -10.76 17.64
CA GLN A 209 -7.64 -10.93 16.57
C GLN A 209 -7.73 -12.33 15.94
N ALA A 210 -7.73 -13.39 16.74
CA ALA A 210 -7.72 -14.76 16.22
C ALA A 210 -8.93 -15.07 15.33
N ARG A 211 -10.13 -14.64 15.76
CA ARG A 211 -11.36 -14.86 14.98
C ARG A 211 -11.33 -14.12 13.65
N TYR A 212 -10.97 -12.83 13.69
CA TYR A 212 -10.87 -12.01 12.49
C TYR A 212 -9.80 -12.54 11.52
N PHE A 213 -8.63 -12.90 12.05
CA PHE A 213 -7.53 -13.47 11.29
C PHE A 213 -7.96 -14.70 10.50
N HIS A 214 -8.63 -15.66 11.16
CA HIS A 214 -9.10 -16.88 10.49
C HIS A 214 -10.20 -16.61 9.46
N SER A 215 -11.16 -15.72 9.74
CA SER A 215 -12.20 -15.38 8.76
C SER A 215 -11.61 -14.70 7.54
N THR A 216 -10.73 -13.71 7.73
CA THR A 216 -10.14 -12.95 6.62
C THR A 216 -9.21 -13.82 5.77
N LEU A 217 -8.41 -14.70 6.39
CA LEU A 217 -7.59 -15.63 5.62
C LEU A 217 -8.42 -16.63 4.81
N ARG A 218 -9.56 -17.07 5.35
CA ARG A 218 -10.47 -17.95 4.62
C ARG A 218 -11.05 -17.23 3.40
N GLU A 219 -11.58 -16.02 3.58
CA GLU A 219 -12.12 -15.19 2.50
C GLU A 219 -11.08 -14.93 1.40
N LEU A 220 -9.83 -14.64 1.77
CA LEU A 220 -8.74 -14.42 0.83
C LEU A 220 -8.38 -15.68 0.02
N ARG A 221 -8.42 -16.85 0.64
CA ARG A 221 -8.19 -18.13 -0.05
C ARG A 221 -9.31 -18.44 -1.03
N GLU A 222 -10.56 -18.28 -0.59
CA GLU A 222 -11.75 -18.48 -1.43
C GLU A 222 -11.73 -17.51 -2.62
N ALA A 223 -11.41 -16.23 -2.40
CA ALA A 223 -11.25 -15.25 -3.47
C ALA A 223 -10.13 -15.61 -4.46
N LYS A 224 -8.98 -16.08 -3.95
CA LYS A 224 -7.85 -16.53 -4.78
C LYS A 224 -8.21 -17.75 -5.61
N GLU A 225 -8.95 -18.71 -5.04
CA GLU A 225 -9.44 -19.89 -5.76
C GLU A 225 -10.48 -19.52 -6.82
N ALA A 226 -11.41 -18.60 -6.53
CA ALA A 226 -12.39 -18.10 -7.49
C ALA A 226 -11.75 -17.38 -8.69
N MET A 227 -10.57 -16.79 -8.53
CA MET A 227 -9.82 -16.15 -9.62
C MET A 227 -9.01 -17.13 -10.48
N ARG A 228 -8.59 -18.29 -9.94
CA ARG A 228 -7.84 -19.32 -10.69
C ARG A 228 -8.54 -19.89 -11.94
N PRO A 229 -9.85 -20.20 -11.98
CA PRO A 229 -10.46 -20.84 -13.15
C PRO A 229 -10.46 -19.95 -14.39
N LYS A 230 -10.54 -18.62 -14.23
CA LYS A 230 -10.50 -17.68 -15.37
C LYS A 230 -9.15 -17.70 -16.08
N VAL A 231 -8.06 -17.88 -15.34
CA VAL A 231 -6.72 -17.96 -15.92
C VAL A 231 -6.52 -19.27 -16.69
N LYS A 232 -7.02 -20.39 -16.16
CA LYS A 232 -6.94 -21.68 -16.87
C LYS A 232 -7.72 -21.68 -18.18
N ILE A 233 -8.92 -21.08 -18.19
CA ILE A 233 -9.73 -20.96 -19.42
C ILE A 233 -9.05 -20.01 -20.40
N ALA A 234 -8.54 -18.85 -19.95
CA ALA A 234 -7.83 -17.92 -20.82
C ALA A 234 -6.54 -18.53 -21.40
N ALA A 235 -5.78 -19.26 -20.59
CA ALA A 235 -4.58 -19.99 -21.03
C ALA A 235 -4.94 -21.09 -22.03
N ALA A 236 -5.96 -21.91 -21.75
CA ALA A 236 -6.44 -22.94 -22.67
C ALA A 236 -6.97 -22.34 -23.99
N MET A 237 -7.66 -21.20 -23.94
CA MET A 237 -8.10 -20.48 -25.14
C MET A 237 -6.93 -19.89 -25.94
N ALA A 238 -5.90 -19.37 -25.27
CA ALA A 238 -4.69 -18.86 -25.92
C ALA A 238 -3.91 -20.00 -26.61
N GLU A 239 -3.78 -21.14 -25.94
CA GLU A 239 -3.15 -22.34 -26.48
C GLU A 239 -3.94 -22.89 -27.67
N ALA A 240 -5.27 -22.99 -27.57
CA ALA A 240 -6.13 -23.37 -28.68
C ALA A 240 -6.00 -22.43 -29.89
N ARG A 241 -5.95 -21.10 -29.67
CA ARG A 241 -5.73 -20.12 -30.74
C ARG A 241 -4.36 -20.28 -31.40
N SER A 242 -3.31 -20.52 -30.63
CA SER A 242 -1.95 -20.75 -31.16
C SER A 242 -1.89 -22.02 -32.02
N GLY A 243 -2.56 -23.10 -31.59
CA GLY A 243 -2.65 -24.35 -32.36
C GLY A 243 -3.42 -24.18 -33.67
N VAL A 244 -4.50 -23.38 -33.68
CA VAL A 244 -5.25 -23.07 -34.90
C VAL A 244 -4.39 -22.24 -35.87
N GLN A 245 -3.64 -21.25 -35.38
CA GLN A 245 -2.74 -20.45 -36.23
C GLN A 245 -1.60 -21.30 -36.81
N ALA A 246 -0.99 -22.18 -36.02
CA ALA A 246 0.05 -23.09 -36.49
C ALA A 246 -0.48 -24.04 -37.58
N ARG A 247 -1.68 -24.61 -37.40
CA ARG A 247 -2.34 -25.43 -38.42
C ARG A 247 -2.65 -24.64 -39.70
N ALA A 248 -3.17 -23.41 -39.56
CA ALA A 248 -3.45 -22.56 -40.71
C ALA A 248 -2.18 -22.18 -41.50
N ALA A 249 -1.07 -21.94 -40.81
CA ALA A 249 0.23 -21.70 -41.44
C ALA A 249 0.74 -22.94 -42.20
N GLY A 250 0.67 -24.13 -41.58
CA GLY A 250 1.04 -25.38 -42.24
C GLY A 250 0.19 -25.71 -43.48
N VAL A 251 -1.12 -25.43 -43.43
CA VAL A 251 -2.01 -25.59 -44.61
C VAL A 251 -1.61 -24.64 -45.73
N ARG A 252 -1.27 -23.38 -45.43
CA ARG A 252 -0.80 -22.42 -46.44
C ARG A 252 0.51 -22.84 -47.10
N GLU A 253 1.47 -23.37 -46.34
CA GLU A 253 2.72 -23.90 -46.91
C GLU A 253 2.48 -25.13 -47.78
N GLY A 254 1.61 -26.05 -47.35
CA GLY A 254 1.22 -27.21 -48.14
C GLY A 254 0.54 -26.85 -49.47
N VAL A 255 -0.32 -25.82 -49.48
CA VAL A 255 -0.97 -25.32 -50.70
C VAL A 255 0.04 -24.63 -51.63
N LYS A 256 0.98 -23.84 -51.10
CA LYS A 256 2.04 -23.22 -51.90
C LYS A 256 2.94 -24.27 -52.58
N SER A 257 3.32 -25.33 -51.85
CA SER A 257 4.10 -26.44 -52.41
C SER A 257 3.37 -27.17 -53.53
N LYS A 258 2.06 -27.46 -53.37
CA LYS A 258 1.25 -28.07 -54.44
C LYS A 258 1.08 -27.15 -55.65
N MET A 259 0.89 -25.85 -55.46
CA MET A 259 0.75 -24.90 -56.58
C MET A 259 2.05 -24.65 -57.33
N ALA A 260 3.22 -24.77 -56.69
CA ALA A 260 4.51 -24.65 -57.36
C ALA A 260 4.74 -25.72 -58.45
N ASN A 261 4.02 -26.85 -58.39
CA ASN A 261 4.13 -27.93 -59.37
C ASN A 261 2.99 -27.93 -60.41
N VAL A 262 2.03 -27.02 -60.30
CA VAL A 262 0.99 -26.84 -61.31
C VAL A 262 1.53 -25.89 -62.37
N LYS A 263 1.89 -26.47 -63.52
CA LYS A 263 2.29 -25.71 -64.71
C LYS A 263 1.21 -24.65 -64.98
N PRO A 264 1.54 -23.34 -64.94
CA PRO A 264 0.53 -22.30 -65.06
C PRO A 264 -0.21 -22.46 -66.39
N PRO A 265 -1.56 -22.40 -66.39
CA PRO A 265 -2.31 -22.40 -67.63
C PRO A 265 -1.83 -21.21 -68.47
N LYS A 266 -1.51 -21.46 -69.74
CA LYS A 266 -1.19 -20.40 -70.70
C LYS A 266 -2.43 -19.52 -70.83
N LEU A 267 -2.46 -18.41 -70.09
CA LEU A 267 -3.50 -17.41 -70.26
C LEU A 267 -3.31 -16.76 -71.63
N PRO A 268 -4.39 -16.58 -72.41
CA PRO A 268 -4.35 -15.81 -73.63
C PRO A 268 -3.90 -14.39 -73.29
N PHE A 269 -2.88 -13.94 -74.00
CA PHE A 269 -2.26 -12.63 -73.85
C PHE A 269 -3.29 -11.55 -74.24
N PHE A 270 -4.07 -11.07 -73.27
CA PHE A 270 -4.93 -9.91 -73.49
C PHE A 270 -4.04 -8.67 -73.54
N GLY A 271 -3.78 -8.20 -74.77
CA GLY A 271 -3.08 -6.96 -75.03
C GLY A 271 -3.81 -5.78 -74.39
N GLY A 272 -3.35 -5.36 -73.22
CA GLY A 272 -3.80 -4.15 -72.55
C GLY A 272 -3.43 -2.93 -73.38
N LYS A 273 -4.43 -2.33 -74.05
CA LYS A 273 -4.35 -0.97 -74.57
C LYS A 273 -4.05 -0.02 -73.41
N LYS A 274 -2.92 0.68 -73.48
CA LYS A 274 -2.61 1.83 -72.63
C LYS A 274 -3.61 2.94 -72.97
N ALA A 275 -4.61 3.14 -72.13
CA ALA A 275 -5.37 4.40 -72.10
C ALA A 275 -4.50 5.41 -71.32
N GLY A 276 -3.94 6.37 -72.05
CA GLY A 276 -3.34 7.55 -71.45
C GLY A 276 -4.44 8.47 -70.97
N GLU A 277 -4.43 8.81 -69.69
CA GLU A 277 -5.27 9.87 -69.14
C GLU A 277 -4.35 11.04 -68.75
N LYS A 278 -4.41 12.05 -69.60
CA LYS A 278 -3.95 13.42 -69.35
C LYS A 278 -5.02 14.14 -68.51
N LEU A 279 -4.61 15.27 -67.91
CA LEU A 279 -5.39 16.37 -67.31
C LEU A 279 -5.62 16.20 -65.80
N ALA A 280 -5.45 17.21 -64.95
CA ALA A 280 -4.90 18.57 -65.04
C ALA A 280 -4.55 19.01 -63.60
#